data_AF-A0A967CJ46-F1
#
_entry.id   AF-A0A967CJ46-F1
#
_cell.length_a   1.000
_cell.length_b   1.000
_cell.length_c   1.000
_cell.angle_alpha   90.00
_cell.angle_beta   90.00
_cell.angle_gamma   90.00
#
_symmetry.space_group_name_H-M   'P 1'
#
loop_
_entity.id
_entity.type
_entity.pdbx_description
1 polymer ?
#
loop_
_entity_poly.entity_id
_entity_poly.type
_entity_poly.pdbx_seq_one_letter_code
_entity_poly.pdbx_strand_id
1 'polypeptide(L)' 'MFAKLFLDHPRAVNEGYFEHARFALGFSLLLTVAAFATLVHALIPAVFEKTASTLVRRLYEKTKERVK' A
#
# COMPACT_ATOMS: atom_id res chain seq x y z
N MET A 1 23.73 4.03 12.40
CA MET A 1 22.35 4.58 12.43
C MET A 1 21.65 4.46 11.07
N PHE A 2 22.27 4.91 9.96
CA PHE A 2 21.71 4.82 8.60
C PHE A 2 21.25 3.41 8.19
N ALA A 3 22.09 2.39 8.36
CA ALA A 3 21.72 1.01 8.01
C ALA A 3 20.48 0.50 8.77
N LYS A 4 20.39 0.79 10.08
CA LYS A 4 19.21 0.46 10.91
C LYS A 4 17.91 1.09 10.39
N LEU A 5 17.99 2.33 9.90
CA LEU A 5 16.80 3.07 9.46
C LEU A 5 16.35 2.66 8.05
N PHE A 6 17.29 2.37 7.15
CA PHE A 6 16.99 2.25 5.72
C PHE A 6 17.30 0.89 5.10
N LEU A 7 18.20 0.10 5.69
CA LEU A 7 18.69 -1.15 5.08
C LEU A 7 18.23 -2.39 5.84
N ASP A 8 18.11 -2.31 7.16
CA ASP A 8 17.75 -3.47 7.98
C ASP A 8 16.31 -3.93 7.72
N HIS A 9 15.37 -3.00 7.52
CA HIS A 9 13.98 -3.36 7.21
C HIS A 9 13.82 -4.01 5.82
N PRO A 10 14.32 -3.42 4.70
CA PRO A 10 14.28 -4.10 3.40
C PRO A 10 14.97 -5.46 3.43
N ARG A 11 16.12 -5.60 4.11
CA ARG A 11 16.81 -6.89 4.24
C ARG A 11 16.00 -7.92 5.02
N ALA A 12 15.24 -7.53 6.03
CA ALA A 12 14.38 -8.44 6.79
C ALA A 12 13.29 -9.10 5.93
N VAL A 13 12.92 -8.45 4.82
CA VAL A 13 11.98 -8.99 3.82
C VAL A 13 12.68 -9.44 2.53
N ASN A 14 14.00 -9.63 2.56
CA ASN A 14 14.84 -10.04 1.42
C ASN A 14 14.83 -9.09 0.21
N GLU A 15 14.82 -7.78 0.45
CA GLU A 15 14.76 -6.75 -0.59
C GLU A 15 15.91 -5.74 -0.50
N GLY A 16 16.25 -5.15 -1.66
CA GLY A 16 17.09 -3.95 -1.72
C GLY A 16 16.32 -2.69 -1.31
N TYR A 17 17.04 -1.63 -0.92
CA TYR A 17 16.43 -0.35 -0.54
C TYR A 17 15.51 0.22 -1.62
N PHE A 18 15.97 0.28 -2.87
CA PHE A 18 15.19 0.84 -3.98
C PHE A 18 14.02 -0.03 -4.38
N GLU A 19 14.14 -1.35 -4.28
CA GLU A 19 13.03 -2.29 -4.52
C GLU A 19 11.92 -2.05 -3.50
N HIS A 20 12.28 -2.02 -2.21
CA HIS A 20 11.36 -1.75 -1.13
C HIS A 20 10.71 -0.37 -1.24
N ALA A 21 11.50 0.67 -1.53
CA ALA A 21 11.01 2.03 -1.68
C ALA A 21 10.02 2.17 -2.85
N ARG A 22 10.30 1.56 -4.00
CA ARG A 22 9.38 1.58 -5.16
C ARG A 22 8.07 0.87 -4.84
N PHE A 23 8.12 -0.27 -4.18
CA PHE A 23 6.92 -0.97 -3.72
C PHE A 23 6.12 -0.09 -2.74
N ALA A 24 6.77 0.44 -1.71
CA ALA A 24 6.12 1.25 -0.68
C ALA A 24 5.47 2.51 -1.25
N LEU A 25 6.14 3.19 -2.19
CA LEU A 25 5.58 4.36 -2.88
C LEU A 25 4.34 3.99 -3.71
N GLY A 26 4.42 2.92 -4.51
CA GLY A 26 3.27 2.46 -5.29
C GLY A 26 2.09 1.99 -4.42
N PHE A 27 2.40 1.33 -3.30
CA PHE A 27 1.41 0.91 -2.30
C PHE A 27 0.74 2.12 -1.65
N SER A 28 1.52 3.13 -1.25
CA SER A 28 1.02 4.36 -0.64
C SER A 28 0.07 5.14 -1.56
N LEU A 29 0.38 5.23 -2.86
CA LEU A 29 -0.51 5.86 -3.83
C LEU A 29 -1.87 5.16 -3.90
N LEU A 30 -1.87 3.83 -4.03
CA LEU A 30 -3.10 3.04 -4.07
C LEU A 30 -3.90 3.15 -2.76
N LEU A 31 -3.22 3.16 -1.61
CA LEU A 31 -3.85 3.35 -0.30
C LEU A 31 -4.49 4.74 -0.16
N THR A 32 -3.81 5.77 -0.65
CA THR A 32 -4.33 7.15 -0.65
C THR A 32 -5.58 7.27 -1.52
N VAL A 33 -5.59 6.64 -2.70
CA VAL A 33 -6.77 6.60 -3.57
C VAL A 33 -7.91 5.84 -2.89
N ALA A 34 -7.63 4.72 -2.23
CA ALA A 34 -8.64 3.96 -1.49
C ALA A 34 -9.25 4.78 -0.34
N ALA A 35 -8.41 5.50 0.41
CA ALA A 35 -8.84 6.38 1.49
C ALA A 35 -9.72 7.52 0.97
N PHE A 36 -9.30 8.19 -0.11
CA PHE A 36 -10.08 9.24 -0.75
C PHE A 36 -11.42 8.72 -1.30
N ALA A 37 -11.41 7.57 -1.98
CA ALA A 37 -12.64 6.95 -2.48
C ALA A 37 -13.62 6.63 -1.34
N THR A 38 -13.11 6.12 -0.22
CA THR A 38 -13.92 5.83 0.97
C THR A 38 -14.48 7.10 1.59
N LEU A 39 -13.68 8.18 1.66
CA LEU A 39 -14.11 9.48 2.17
C LEU A 39 -15.25 10.07 1.32
N VAL A 40 -15.09 10.09 -0.01
CA VAL A 40 -16.14 10.57 -0.92
C VAL A 40 -17.39 9.71 -0.83
N HIS A 41 -17.24 8.38 -0.77
CA HIS A 41 -18.37 7.45 -0.61
C HIS A 41 -19.14 7.67 0.70
N ALA A 42 -18.44 8.01 1.80
CA ALA A 42 -19.08 8.32 3.08
C ALA A 42 -19.96 9.59 3.02
N LEU A 43 -19.62 10.54 2.13
CA LEU A 43 -20.42 11.74 1.88
C LEU A 43 -21.51 11.50 0.83
N ILE A 44 -21.21 10.69 -0.19
CA ILE A 44 -22.09 10.40 -1.33
C ILE A 44 -22.07 8.89 -1.61
N PRO A 45 -22.97 8.11 -1.01
CA PRO A 45 -22.93 6.63 -1.08
C PRO A 45 -23.01 6.04 -2.49
N ALA A 46 -23.60 6.73 -3.46
CA ALA A 46 -23.68 6.23 -4.84
C ALA A 46 -22.35 6.34 -5.61
N VAL A 47 -21.36 7.07 -5.09
CA VAL A 47 -20.06 7.28 -5.74
C VAL A 47 -19.05 6.30 -5.15
N PHE A 48 -18.22 5.68 -6.01
CA PHE A 48 -17.15 4.75 -5.61
C PHE A 48 -17.59 3.48 -4.86
N GLU A 49 -18.84 3.03 -5.02
CA GLU A 49 -19.41 1.86 -4.31
C GLU A 49 -18.50 0.62 -4.26
N LYS A 50 -17.79 0.31 -5.35
CA LYS A 50 -16.87 -0.84 -5.42
C LYS A 50 -15.40 -0.46 -5.46
N THR A 51 -15.07 0.83 -5.62
CA THR A 51 -13.70 1.29 -5.83
C THR A 51 -12.86 1.12 -4.56
N ALA A 52 -13.38 1.57 -3.42
CA ALA A 52 -12.68 1.48 -2.14
C ALA A 52 -12.39 0.02 -1.77
N SER A 53 -13.41 -0.84 -1.77
CA SER A 53 -13.28 -2.27 -1.43
C SER A 53 -12.37 -3.03 -2.40
N THR A 54 -12.45 -2.74 -3.70
CA THR A 54 -11.56 -3.36 -4.71
C THR A 54 -10.10 -2.96 -4.48
N LEU A 55 -9.82 -1.69 -4.18
CA LEU A 55 -8.46 -1.23 -3.92
C LEU A 55 -7.90 -1.81 -2.61
N VAL A 56 -8.69 -1.86 -1.53
CA VAL A 56 -8.28 -2.48 -0.27
C VAL A 56 -7.98 -3.97 -0.47
N ARG A 57 -8.82 -4.72 -1.20
CA ARG A 57 -8.54 -6.12 -1.55
C ARG A 57 -7.23 -6.26 -2.32
N ARG A 58 -7.00 -5.39 -3.32
CA ARG A 58 -5.76 -5.40 -4.11
C ARG A 58 -4.52 -5.11 -3.25
N LEU A 59 -4.62 -4.16 -2.32
CA LEU A 59 -3.56 -3.85 -1.37
C LEU A 59 -3.28 -5.04 -0.45
N TYR A 60 -4.32 -5.70 0.06
CA TYR A 60 -4.19 -6.88 0.89
C TYR A 60 -3.46 -8.03 0.18
N GLU A 61 -3.84 -8.35 -1.06
CA GLU A 61 -3.13 -9.40 -1.82
C GLU A 61 -1.66 -9.04 -2.06
N LYS A 62 -1.35 -7.76 -2.37
CA LYS A 62 0.04 -7.29 -2.52
C LYS A 62 0.87 -7.45 -1.24
N THR A 63 0.25 -7.29 -0.07
CA THR A 63 0.93 -7.52 1.21
C THR A 63 1.14 -9.02 1.47
N LYS A 64 0.18 -9.87 1.12
CA LYS A 64 0.32 -11.34 1.25
C LYS A 64 1.44 -11.88 0.37
N GLU A 65 1.53 -11.44 -0.88
CA GLU A 65 2.61 -11.83 -1.80
C GLU A 65 4.01 -11.42 -1.30
N ARG A 66 4.08 -10.45 -0.36
CA ARG A 66 5.32 -9.95 0.25
C ARG A 66 5.78 -10.72 1.49
N VAL A 67 4.90 -11.48 2.11
CA VAL A 67 5.28 -12.40 3.20
C VAL A 67 5.67 -13.72 2.52
N LYS A 68 6.97 -13.87 2.24
CA LYS A 68 7.53 -15.17 1.81
C LYS A 68 7.65 -16.12 2.99
#